data_AF-A0A067PEL0-F1
#
_entry.id   AF-A0A067PEL0-F1
#
_cell.length_a   1.000
_cell.length_b   1.000
_cell.length_c   1.000
_cell.angle_alpha   90.00
_cell.angle_beta   90.00
_cell.angle_gamma   90.00
#
_symmetry.space_group_name_H-M   'P 1'
#
loop_
_entity.id
_entity.type
_entity.pdbx_description
1 polymer ?
#
loop_
_entity_poly.entity_id
_entity_poly.type
_entity_poly.pdbx_seq_one_letter_code
_entity_poly.pdbx_strand_id
1 'polypeptide(L)'
;CYSCSGPTALYHCEECRNPSLLCQSCIVATHVHNLFHRIMYWLGGHFKKTTLHELALLFPALFKRPATVFSEALLKQFQNFSTTAQISAHHFYATIRKQTNNAFAADVKDRYRELMMAERQYSYIRALKRNDLDVAKRLPLDSLAVLCPACPQPGINMDPNWRSRPLSER
;
A
#
# COMPACT_ATOMS: atom_id res chain seq x y z
N CYS A 1 27.13 5.43 6.85
CA CYS A 1 26.24 5.55 5.68
C CYS A 1 26.81 6.63 4.79
N TYR A 2 27.03 6.36 3.50
CA TYR A 2 27.62 7.35 2.59
C TYR A 2 26.77 8.62 2.41
N SER A 3 25.44 8.52 2.49
CA SER A 3 24.55 9.65 2.26
C SER A 3 24.32 10.54 3.50
N CYS A 4 24.20 9.96 4.70
CA CYS A 4 23.87 10.70 5.93
C CYS A 4 24.97 10.70 6.99
N SER A 5 26.14 10.14 6.67
CA SER A 5 27.27 9.97 7.60
C SER A 5 26.94 9.20 8.89
N GLY A 6 25.78 8.54 8.96
CA GLY A 6 25.38 7.76 10.13
C GLY A 6 26.22 6.50 10.35
N PRO A 7 26.22 5.92 11.56
CA PRO A 7 27.12 4.83 11.93
C PRO A 7 26.81 3.49 11.23
N THR A 8 25.58 3.29 10.77
CA THR A 8 25.16 2.05 10.11
C THR A 8 25.17 2.18 8.59
N ALA A 9 25.87 1.29 7.89
CA ALA A 9 25.94 1.25 6.43
C ALA A 9 26.00 -0.21 5.97
N LEU A 10 24.84 -0.84 5.88
CA LEU A 10 24.74 -2.29 5.66
C LEU A 10 24.11 -2.63 4.31
N TYR A 11 23.57 -1.65 3.57
CA TYR A 11 22.84 -1.89 2.35
C TYR A 11 23.59 -1.35 1.13
N HIS A 12 23.58 -2.11 0.05
CA HIS A 12 24.24 -1.79 -1.21
C HIS A 12 23.29 -2.07 -2.38
N CYS A 13 23.37 -1.30 -3.47
CA CYS A 13 22.58 -1.54 -4.68
C CYS A 13 23.51 -1.92 -5.83
N GLU A 14 23.25 -3.05 -6.47
CA GLU A 14 24.11 -3.60 -7.54
C GLU A 14 23.93 -2.88 -8.89
N GLU A 15 22.83 -2.13 -9.05
CA GLU A 15 22.42 -1.53 -10.33
C GLU A 15 22.57 -0.01 -10.36
N CYS A 16 22.74 0.64 -9.21
CA CYS A 16 22.98 2.07 -9.14
C CYS A 16 24.41 2.41 -9.61
N ARG A 17 24.55 3.49 -10.39
CA ARG A 17 25.85 4.02 -10.85
C ARG A 17 26.83 4.39 -9.72
N ASN A 18 26.38 4.44 -8.47
CA ASN A 18 27.20 4.74 -7.30
C ASN A 18 27.04 3.63 -6.23
N PRO A 19 28.02 2.71 -6.09
CA PRO A 19 27.89 1.47 -5.32
C PRO A 19 28.12 1.61 -3.79
N SER A 20 28.09 2.81 -3.22
CA SER A 20 28.39 3.03 -1.80
C SER A 20 27.40 2.36 -0.84
N LEU A 21 27.88 1.96 0.34
CA LEU A 21 27.05 1.42 1.41
C LEU A 21 26.18 2.51 2.07
N LEU A 22 24.89 2.22 2.19
CA LEU A 22 23.85 3.09 2.76
C LEU A 22 23.21 2.44 4.00
N CYS A 23 22.66 3.26 4.88
CA CYS A 23 21.74 2.79 5.92
C CYS A 23 20.37 2.45 5.30
N GLN A 24 19.50 1.80 6.08
CA GLN A 24 18.17 1.41 5.60
C GLN A 24 17.36 2.62 5.11
N SER A 25 17.27 3.69 5.90
CA SER A 25 16.49 4.87 5.52
C SER A 25 17.02 5.56 4.27
N CYS A 26 18.35 5.72 4.15
CA CYS A 26 18.95 6.33 2.97
C CYS A 26 18.77 5.46 1.72
N ILE A 27 18.92 4.13 1.82
CA ILE A 27 18.74 3.28 0.63
C ILE A 27 17.28 3.29 0.17
N VAL A 28 16.32 3.31 1.10
CA VAL A 28 14.90 3.47 0.76
C VAL A 28 14.65 4.82 0.09
N ALA A 29 15.16 5.92 0.66
CA ALA A 29 14.97 7.25 0.11
C ALA A 29 15.54 7.41 -1.30
N THR A 30 16.75 6.91 -1.54
CA THR A 30 17.41 6.99 -2.85
C THR A 30 16.69 6.15 -3.92
N HIS A 31 15.99 5.09 -3.54
CA HIS A 31 15.34 4.17 -4.47
C HIS A 31 13.82 4.35 -4.57
N VAL A 32 13.26 5.41 -3.98
CA VAL A 32 11.80 5.67 -3.98
C VAL A 32 11.20 5.74 -5.39
N HIS A 33 12.00 6.14 -6.38
CA HIS A 33 11.61 6.20 -7.80
C HIS A 33 12.23 5.08 -8.66
N ASN A 34 13.12 4.26 -8.10
CA ASN A 34 13.87 3.20 -8.79
C ASN A 34 13.72 1.86 -8.05
N LEU A 35 12.47 1.42 -7.92
CA LEU A 35 12.06 0.36 -7.00
C LEU A 35 12.47 -1.06 -7.43
N PHE A 36 12.97 -1.23 -8.66
CA PHE A 36 13.31 -2.55 -9.23
C PHE A 36 14.78 -2.93 -9.12
N HIS A 37 15.64 -2.03 -8.64
CA HIS A 37 17.06 -2.33 -8.50
C HIS A 37 17.32 -3.39 -7.42
N ARG A 38 18.30 -4.28 -7.67
CA ARG A 38 18.74 -5.30 -6.70
C ARG A 38 19.53 -4.70 -5.55
N ILE A 39 19.06 -4.99 -4.33
CA ILE A 39 19.71 -4.58 -3.09
C ILE A 39 20.37 -5.78 -2.41
N MET A 40 21.55 -5.54 -1.86
CA MET A 40 22.31 -6.47 -1.05
C MET A 40 22.39 -5.94 0.37
N TYR A 41 22.30 -6.84 1.34
CA TYR A 41 22.48 -6.56 2.77
C TYR A 41 23.72 -7.28 3.30
N TRP A 42 24.55 -6.56 4.05
CA TRP A 42 25.78 -7.07 4.65
C TRP A 42 25.51 -7.73 6.00
N LEU A 43 25.83 -9.01 6.12
CA LEU A 43 25.66 -9.81 7.35
C LEU A 43 26.94 -9.92 8.21
N GLY A 44 28.00 -9.19 7.88
CA GLY A 44 29.27 -9.26 8.62
C GLY A 44 30.31 -10.24 8.06
N GLY A 45 30.05 -10.87 6.91
CA GLY A 45 30.99 -11.76 6.23
C GLY A 45 30.61 -12.13 4.79
N HIS A 46 29.32 -11.98 4.44
CA HIS A 46 28.84 -12.10 3.07
C HIS A 46 27.66 -11.15 2.83
N PHE A 47 27.38 -10.88 1.56
CA PHE A 47 26.18 -10.18 1.14
C PHE A 47 25.04 -11.17 0.90
N LYS A 48 23.88 -10.89 1.49
CA LYS A 48 22.62 -11.58 1.19
C LYS A 48 21.77 -10.70 0.30
N LYS A 49 21.17 -11.30 -0.73
CA LYS A 49 20.13 -10.62 -1.53
C LYS A 49 18.96 -10.28 -0.61
N THR A 50 18.59 -9.01 -0.62
CA THR A 50 17.37 -8.51 0.00
C THR A 50 16.63 -7.70 -1.05
N THR A 51 15.43 -7.25 -0.73
CA THR A 51 14.63 -6.48 -1.67
C THR A 51 14.20 -5.19 -1.01
N LEU A 52 13.95 -4.15 -1.80
CA LEU A 52 13.18 -3.00 -1.29
C LEU A 52 11.85 -3.46 -0.68
N HIS A 53 11.29 -4.62 -1.04
CA HIS A 53 10.10 -5.16 -0.39
C HIS A 53 10.31 -5.43 1.10
N GLU A 54 11.39 -6.13 1.45
CA GLU A 54 11.78 -6.43 2.83
C GLU A 54 12.25 -5.18 3.59
N LEU A 55 12.81 -4.19 2.89
CA LEU A 55 13.40 -2.99 3.51
C LEU A 55 12.49 -1.76 3.54
N ALA A 56 11.50 -1.70 2.64
CA ALA A 56 10.83 -0.47 2.23
C ALA A 56 9.32 -0.62 1.98
N LEU A 57 8.66 -1.62 2.59
CA LEU A 57 7.19 -1.75 2.52
C LEU A 57 6.68 -1.84 1.07
N LEU A 58 7.29 -2.65 0.21
CA LEU A 58 6.66 -2.92 -1.10
C LEU A 58 5.47 -3.87 -0.91
N PHE A 59 4.54 -3.84 -1.83
CA PHE A 59 3.35 -4.66 -1.86
C PHE A 59 3.21 -5.28 -3.25
N PRO A 60 3.18 -6.60 -3.37
CA PRO A 60 3.11 -7.25 -4.68
C PRO A 60 1.74 -7.05 -5.33
N ALA A 61 1.74 -6.88 -6.65
CA ALA A 61 0.50 -6.90 -7.43
C ALA A 61 -0.18 -8.27 -7.40
N LEU A 62 0.62 -9.34 -7.28
CA LEU A 62 0.21 -10.73 -7.23
C LEU A 62 1.08 -11.49 -6.22
N PHE A 63 0.46 -12.18 -5.25
CA PHE A 63 1.19 -13.03 -4.31
C PHE A 63 1.63 -14.39 -4.90
N LYS A 64 0.89 -14.94 -5.87
CA LYS A 64 1.24 -16.25 -6.47
C LYS A 64 2.51 -16.23 -7.31
N ARG A 65 2.75 -15.14 -8.03
CA ARG A 65 3.94 -14.94 -8.87
C ARG A 65 4.23 -13.43 -8.96
N PRO A 66 5.04 -12.87 -8.04
CA PRO A 66 5.27 -11.44 -7.97
C PRO A 66 6.21 -11.00 -9.11
N ALA A 67 5.64 -10.56 -10.23
CA ALA A 67 6.38 -9.95 -11.34
C ALA A 67 6.33 -8.40 -11.31
N THR A 68 5.49 -7.82 -10.45
CA THR A 68 5.31 -6.38 -10.28
C THR A 68 4.98 -6.09 -8.83
N VAL A 69 5.58 -5.04 -8.29
CA VAL A 69 5.46 -4.60 -6.91
C VAL A 69 5.22 -3.09 -6.90
N PHE A 70 4.45 -2.61 -5.94
CA PHE A 70 4.19 -1.19 -5.71
C PHE A 70 4.65 -0.82 -4.30
N SER A 71 4.94 0.45 -4.01
CA SER A 71 5.22 0.85 -2.63
C SER A 71 3.92 0.97 -1.84
N GLU A 72 3.95 0.64 -0.54
CA GLU A 72 2.83 0.90 0.35
C GLU A 72 2.47 2.40 0.37
N ALA A 73 3.47 3.28 0.25
CA ALA A 73 3.27 4.72 0.14
C ALA A 73 2.38 5.10 -1.05
N LEU A 74 2.60 4.49 -2.23
CA LEU A 74 1.77 4.70 -3.41
C LEU A 74 0.33 4.24 -3.17
N LEU A 75 0.14 3.06 -2.55
CA LEU A 75 -1.18 2.52 -2.25
C LEU A 75 -1.94 3.38 -1.23
N LYS A 76 -1.26 3.90 -0.20
CA LYS A 76 -1.81 4.88 0.74
C LYS A 76 -2.20 6.19 0.04
N GLN A 77 -1.33 6.68 -0.85
CA GLN A 77 -1.60 7.89 -1.61
C GLN A 77 -2.84 7.72 -2.51
N PHE A 78 -2.97 6.57 -3.18
CA PHE A 78 -4.16 6.26 -3.97
C PHE A 78 -5.44 6.29 -3.13
N GLN A 79 -5.45 5.60 -1.99
CA GLN A 79 -6.62 5.56 -1.10
C GLN A 79 -6.99 6.95 -0.57
N ASN A 80 -5.99 7.76 -0.20
CA ASN A 80 -6.21 9.13 0.25
C ASN A 80 -6.86 9.95 -0.86
N PHE A 81 -6.28 10.02 -2.05
CA PHE A 81 -6.88 10.81 -3.13
C PHE A 81 -8.23 10.29 -3.60
N SER A 82 -8.43 8.96 -3.59
CA SER A 82 -9.73 8.37 -3.94
C SER A 82 -10.81 8.77 -2.93
N THR A 83 -10.46 8.88 -1.65
CA THR A 83 -11.41 9.22 -0.58
C THR A 83 -11.60 10.73 -0.43
N THR A 84 -10.53 11.51 -0.47
CA THR A 84 -10.56 12.96 -0.20
C THR A 84 -10.86 13.80 -1.41
N ALA A 85 -10.36 13.41 -2.59
CA ALA A 85 -10.47 14.17 -3.83
C ALA A 85 -11.32 13.47 -4.89
N GLN A 86 -11.88 12.29 -4.57
CA GLN A 86 -12.76 11.50 -5.45
C GLN A 86 -12.15 11.25 -6.84
N ILE A 87 -10.83 11.14 -6.92
CA ILE A 87 -10.18 10.93 -8.22
C ILE A 87 -10.44 9.51 -8.71
N SER A 88 -10.60 9.35 -10.02
CA SER A 88 -10.67 8.02 -10.62
C SER A 88 -9.30 7.34 -10.59
N ALA A 89 -9.31 6.00 -10.54
CA ALA A 89 -8.09 5.20 -10.67
C ALA A 89 -7.29 5.54 -11.94
N HIS A 90 -8.00 5.79 -13.05
CA HIS A 90 -7.38 6.17 -14.31
C HIS A 90 -6.63 7.51 -14.21
N HIS A 91 -7.24 8.52 -13.61
CA HIS A 91 -6.59 9.82 -13.41
C HIS A 91 -5.40 9.72 -12.46
N PHE A 92 -5.52 8.96 -11.37
CA PHE A 92 -4.38 8.71 -10.49
C PHE A 92 -3.22 8.05 -11.26
N TYR A 93 -3.52 7.02 -12.04
CA TYR A 93 -2.52 6.30 -12.82
C TYR A 93 -1.82 7.21 -13.84
N ALA A 94 -2.58 8.08 -14.51
CA ALA A 94 -2.01 9.09 -15.41
C ALA A 94 -1.04 10.04 -14.68
N THR A 95 -1.34 10.41 -13.44
CA THR A 95 -0.43 11.22 -12.60
C THR A 95 0.87 10.48 -12.29
N ILE A 96 0.81 9.19 -11.95
CA ILE A 96 2.02 8.38 -11.69
C ILE A 96 2.88 8.28 -12.95
N ARG A 97 2.26 8.09 -14.13
CA ARG A 97 3.00 8.05 -15.41
C ARG A 97 3.76 9.34 -15.64
N LYS A 98 3.11 10.49 -15.45
CA LYS A 98 3.76 11.80 -15.57
C LYS A 98 4.85 12.04 -14.51
N GLN A 99 4.65 11.55 -13.29
CA GLN A 99 5.69 11.62 -12.25
C GLN A 99 6.92 10.76 -12.59
N THR A 100 6.72 9.63 -13.26
CA THR A 100 7.82 8.74 -13.67
C THR A 100 8.59 9.32 -14.85
N ASN A 101 7.88 9.83 -15.85
CA ASN A 101 8.47 10.55 -16.97
C ASN A 101 7.48 11.60 -17.47
N ASN A 102 7.71 12.87 -17.13
CA ASN A 102 6.79 13.94 -17.51
C ASN A 102 6.91 14.31 -18.99
N ALA A 103 8.10 14.18 -19.59
CA ALA A 103 8.34 14.50 -20.99
C ALA A 103 7.67 13.50 -21.93
N PHE A 104 7.75 12.20 -21.59
CA PHE A 104 7.22 11.10 -22.40
C PHE A 104 6.41 10.13 -21.54
N ALA A 105 5.33 10.63 -20.93
CA ALA A 105 4.46 9.81 -20.07
C ALA A 105 3.81 8.63 -20.82
N ALA A 106 3.63 8.78 -22.14
CA ALA A 106 3.10 7.75 -23.02
C ALA A 106 4.02 6.50 -23.07
N ASP A 107 5.33 6.69 -22.95
CA ASP A 107 6.35 5.63 -23.05
C ASP A 107 6.49 4.83 -21.75
N VAL A 108 5.95 5.37 -20.64
CA VAL A 108 5.90 4.64 -19.38
C VAL A 108 5.01 3.42 -19.55
N LYS A 109 5.59 2.25 -19.24
CA LYS A 109 4.91 0.95 -19.36
C LYS A 109 3.59 0.93 -18.61
N ASP A 110 2.54 0.52 -19.30
CA ASP A 110 1.22 0.37 -18.69
C ASP A 110 1.22 -0.81 -17.71
N ARG A 111 0.90 -0.48 -16.46
CA ARG A 111 0.79 -1.34 -15.27
C ARG A 111 -0.48 -1.03 -14.49
N TYR A 112 -1.46 -0.42 -15.13
CA TYR A 112 -2.72 -0.03 -14.51
C TYR A 112 -3.42 -1.22 -13.87
N ARG A 113 -3.48 -2.35 -14.59
CA ARG A 113 -4.12 -3.57 -14.11
C ARG A 113 -3.43 -4.09 -12.85
N GLU A 114 -2.11 -4.12 -12.84
CA GLU A 114 -1.31 -4.55 -11.71
C GLU A 114 -1.54 -3.64 -10.49
N LEU A 115 -1.65 -2.32 -10.71
CA LEU A 115 -1.96 -1.37 -9.64
C LEU A 115 -3.34 -1.66 -9.04
N MET A 116 -4.36 -1.89 -9.88
CA MET A 116 -5.71 -2.22 -9.41
C MET A 116 -5.76 -3.55 -8.66
N MET A 117 -4.94 -4.53 -9.04
CA MET A 117 -4.84 -5.78 -8.32
C MET A 117 -4.17 -5.60 -6.96
N ALA A 118 -3.05 -4.86 -6.90
CA ALA A 118 -2.35 -4.54 -5.66
C ALA A 118 -3.27 -3.79 -4.69
N GLU A 119 -3.97 -2.78 -5.20
CA GLU A 119 -4.90 -1.96 -4.43
C GLU A 119 -6.02 -2.79 -3.80
N ARG A 120 -6.69 -3.65 -4.57
CA ARG A 120 -7.78 -4.48 -4.03
C ARG A 120 -7.31 -5.37 -2.89
N GLN A 121 -6.14 -6.01 -3.07
CA GLN A 121 -5.54 -6.87 -2.05
C GLN A 121 -5.12 -6.07 -0.82
N TYR A 122 -4.52 -4.90 -1.02
CA TYR A 122 -4.11 -4.00 0.06
C TYR A 122 -5.32 -3.49 0.86
N SER A 123 -6.37 -3.03 0.16
CA SER A 123 -7.63 -2.59 0.76
C SER A 123 -8.31 -3.70 1.55
N TYR A 124 -8.30 -4.94 1.04
CA TYR A 124 -8.81 -6.11 1.75
C TYR A 124 -8.04 -6.39 3.04
N ILE A 125 -6.71 -6.44 2.99
CA ILE A 125 -5.87 -6.66 4.19
C ILE A 125 -6.06 -5.54 5.21
N ARG A 126 -6.19 -4.28 4.75
CA ARG A 126 -6.51 -3.16 5.66
C ARG A 126 -7.89 -3.31 6.29
N ALA A 127 -8.89 -3.80 5.57
CA ALA A 127 -10.22 -4.04 6.12
C ALA A 127 -10.20 -5.14 7.18
N LEU A 128 -9.49 -6.25 6.93
CA LEU A 128 -9.27 -7.31 7.91
C LEU A 128 -8.61 -6.78 9.19
N LYS A 129 -7.50 -6.03 9.05
CA LYS A 129 -6.77 -5.46 10.18
C LYS A 129 -7.62 -4.50 11.02
N ARG A 130 -8.54 -3.74 10.40
CA ARG A 130 -9.45 -2.84 11.12
C ARG A 130 -10.51 -3.58 11.93
N ASN A 131 -10.87 -4.79 11.51
CA ASN A 131 -11.90 -5.61 12.16
C ASN A 131 -11.29 -6.75 13.01
N ASP A 132 -9.97 -6.76 13.19
CA ASP A 132 -9.24 -7.80 13.92
C ASP A 132 -9.52 -9.23 13.42
N LEU A 133 -9.54 -9.38 12.09
CA LEU A 133 -9.79 -10.66 11.42
C LEU A 133 -8.54 -11.18 10.71
N ASP A 134 -8.35 -12.49 10.76
CA ASP A 134 -7.33 -13.18 9.97
C ASP A 134 -7.71 -13.33 8.50
N VAL A 135 -6.69 -13.51 7.66
CA VAL A 135 -6.88 -13.76 6.22
C VAL A 135 -7.55 -15.10 6.00
N ALA A 136 -8.77 -15.09 5.46
CA ALA A 136 -9.56 -16.29 5.17
C ALA A 136 -10.09 -16.29 3.74
N LYS A 137 -10.29 -17.49 3.16
CA LYS A 137 -10.94 -17.63 1.83
C LYS A 137 -12.40 -17.20 1.84
N ARG A 138 -13.08 -17.38 2.98
CA ARG A 138 -14.45 -16.93 3.23
C ARG A 138 -14.49 -16.37 4.63
N LEU A 139 -14.92 -15.12 4.74
CA LEU A 139 -15.19 -14.51 6.03
C LEU A 139 -16.65 -14.78 6.41
N PRO A 140 -16.98 -14.78 7.71
CA PRO A 140 -18.37 -14.75 8.16
C PRO A 140 -19.13 -13.58 7.51
N LEU A 141 -20.45 -13.71 7.36
CA LEU A 141 -21.27 -12.57 6.92
C LEU A 141 -21.10 -11.40 7.89
N ASP A 142 -21.17 -10.20 7.33
CA ASP A 142 -21.11 -8.92 8.05
C ASP A 142 -19.82 -8.64 8.83
N SER A 143 -18.80 -9.50 8.73
CA SER A 143 -17.58 -9.37 9.53
C SER A 143 -16.68 -8.17 9.15
N LEU A 144 -16.86 -7.62 7.94
CA LEU A 144 -16.14 -6.41 7.48
C LEU A 144 -17.03 -5.17 7.44
N ALA A 145 -18.32 -5.31 7.76
CA ALA A 145 -19.26 -4.21 7.72
C ALA A 145 -19.03 -3.28 8.92
N VAL A 146 -18.92 -1.98 8.66
CA VAL A 146 -18.91 -0.97 9.71
C VAL A 146 -20.36 -0.65 10.07
N LEU A 147 -20.72 -0.76 11.35
CA LEU A 147 -22.03 -0.33 11.82
C LEU A 147 -22.19 1.18 11.57
N CYS A 148 -23.17 1.54 10.75
CA CYS A 148 -23.49 2.93 10.48
C CYS A 148 -24.21 3.52 11.70
N PRO A 149 -23.69 4.57 12.36
CA PRO A 149 -24.32 5.17 13.53
C PRO A 149 -25.63 5.89 13.20
N ALA A 150 -25.84 6.27 11.93
CA ALA A 150 -27.08 6.89 11.46
C ALA A 150 -28.17 5.87 11.10
N CYS A 151 -27.80 4.61 10.84
CA CYS A 151 -28.78 3.57 10.57
C CYS A 151 -29.45 3.14 11.88
N PRO A 152 -30.78 2.83 11.87
CA PRO A 152 -31.47 2.30 13.04
C PRO A 152 -30.95 0.90 13.40
N GLN A 153 -30.35 0.78 14.58
CA GLN A 153 -29.78 -0.44 15.15
C GLN A 153 -30.54 -0.79 16.45
N PRO A 154 -31.49 -1.75 16.41
CA PRO A 154 -32.26 -2.16 17.58
C PRO A 154 -31.35 -2.58 18.74
N GLY A 155 -31.59 -2.00 19.93
CA GLY A 155 -30.81 -2.28 21.13
C GLY A 155 -29.47 -1.55 21.24
N ILE A 156 -29.10 -0.73 20.25
CA ILE A 156 -27.89 0.11 20.28
C ILE A 156 -28.24 1.59 20.28
N ASN A 157 -28.88 2.09 19.21
CA ASN A 157 -29.17 3.51 19.01
C ASN A 157 -30.66 3.82 18.75
N MET A 158 -31.53 2.82 18.93
CA MET A 158 -32.99 2.99 18.84
C MET A 158 -33.60 3.02 20.25
N ASP A 159 -34.67 3.79 20.40
CA ASP A 159 -35.51 3.76 21.61
C ASP A 159 -35.98 2.32 21.87
N PRO A 160 -35.85 1.75 23.08
CA PRO A 160 -36.29 0.39 23.39
C PRO A 160 -37.75 0.10 23.00
N ASN A 161 -38.61 1.10 23.05
CA ASN A 161 -40.04 1.03 22.73
C ASN A 161 -40.36 1.46 21.28
N TRP A 162 -39.36 1.57 20.39
CA TRP A 162 -39.57 2.02 19.01
C TRP A 162 -40.66 1.22 18.26
N ARG A 163 -40.80 -0.08 18.55
CA ARG A 163 -41.81 -0.95 17.95
C ARG A 163 -43.24 -0.65 18.41
N SER A 164 -43.43 -0.16 19.64
CA SER A 164 -44.75 0.12 20.21
C SER A 164 -45.20 1.56 19.97
N ARG A 165 -44.35 2.42 19.42
CA ARG A 165 -44.72 3.82 19.09
C ARG A 165 -45.83 3.86 18.04
N PRO A 166 -46.79 4.80 18.15
CA PRO A 166 -47.79 5.04 17.10
C PRO A 166 -47.10 5.41 15.78
N LEU A 167 -47.72 5.07 14.65
CA LEU A 167 -47.15 5.34 13.31
C LEU A 167 -46.86 6.83 13.05
N SER A 168 -47.54 7.74 13.75
CA SER A 168 -47.30 9.19 13.68
C SER A 168 -45.99 9.64 14.35
N GLU A 169 -45.38 8.81 15.20
CA GLU A 169 -44.22 9.12 16.04
C GLU A 169 -43.02 8.18 15.79
N ARG A 170 -43.08 7.39 14.71
CA ARG A 170 -42.02 6.48 14.26
C ARG A 170 -41.09 7.15 13.26
#